data_AF-A0A538H256-F1
#
_entry.id   AF-A0A538H256-F1
#
_cell.length_a   1.000
_cell.length_b   1.000
_cell.length_c   1.000
_cell.angle_alpha   90.00
_cell.angle_beta   90.00
_cell.angle_gamma   90.00
#
_symmetry.space_group_name_H-M   'P 1'
#
loop_
_entity.id
_entity.type
_entity.pdbx_description
1 polymer ?
#
loop_
_entity_poly.entity_id
_entity_poly.type
_entity_poly.pdbx_seq_one_letter_code
_entity_poly.pdbx_strand_id
1 'polypeptide(L)' 'MRVWIDQDLCTGDGLCTDHCPEVFTLLEDGIAYVKDGSCVHNDPGMAEGLATVPPRLNRNVVHAADDCPGECIFLEV' A
#
# COMPACT_ATOMS: atom_id res chain seq x y z
N MET A 1 -8.94 -1.15 9.49
CA MET A 1 -7.47 -1.17 9.55
C MET A 1 -6.95 0.00 8.74
N ARG A 2 -5.75 0.46 9.06
CA ARG A 2 -4.97 1.35 8.19
C ARG A 2 -3.81 0.56 7.60
N VAL A 3 -3.27 1.07 6.51
CA VAL A 3 -2.11 0.48 5.83
C VAL A 3 -1.17 1.58 5.37
N TRP A 4 0.12 1.29 5.39
CA TRP A 4 1.16 2.12 4.82
C TRP A 4 2.22 1.22 4.16
N ILE A 5 3.06 1.81 3.32
CA ILE A 5 4.17 1.12 2.65
C ILE A 5 5.48 1.73 3.12
N ASP A 6 6.44 0.88 3.47
CA ASP A 6 7.84 1.27 3.64
C ASP A 6 8.48 1.41 2.24
N GLN A 7 8.76 2.64 1.83
CA GLN A 7 9.36 2.95 0.54
C GLN A 7 10.82 2.47 0.43
N ASP A 8 11.54 2.30 1.54
CA ASP A 8 12.93 1.81 1.54
C ASP A 8 13.00 0.29 1.27
N LEU A 9 11.96 -0.45 1.64
CA LEU A 9 11.83 -1.88 1.39
C LEU A 9 11.11 -2.22 0.07
N CYS A 10 10.43 -1.25 -0.53
CA CYS A 10 9.66 -1.47 -1.74
C CYS A 10 10.57 -1.77 -2.94
N THR A 11 10.34 -2.90 -3.60
CA THR A 11 11.10 -3.32 -4.79
C THR A 11 10.45 -2.92 -6.11
N GLY A 12 9.27 -2.29 -6.08
CA GLY A 12 8.54 -1.86 -7.28
C GLY A 12 7.85 -2.97 -8.07
N ASP A 13 7.66 -4.16 -7.48
CA ASP A 13 7.13 -5.34 -8.18
C ASP A 13 5.67 -5.19 -8.67
N GLY A 14 4.87 -4.34 -8.01
CA GLY A 14 3.52 -3.98 -8.45
C GLY A 14 2.39 -4.94 -8.01
N LEU A 15 2.69 -6.09 -7.40
CA LEU A 15 1.67 -7.06 -6.95
C LEU A 15 0.60 -6.45 -6.03
N CYS A 16 0.97 -5.51 -5.15
CA CYS A 16 0.01 -4.82 -4.31
C CYS A 16 -1.10 -4.13 -5.11
N THR A 17 -0.76 -3.56 -6.28
CA THR A 17 -1.72 -2.92 -7.17
C THR A 17 -2.59 -3.93 -7.91
N ASP A 18 -2.11 -5.14 -8.16
CA ASP A 18 -2.90 -6.23 -8.73
C ASP A 18 -3.91 -6.78 -7.70
N HIS A 19 -3.50 -6.89 -6.43
CA HIS A 19 -4.37 -7.37 -5.35
C HIS A 19 -5.45 -6.35 -4.94
N CYS A 20 -5.10 -5.07 -4.83
CA CYS A 20 -6.03 -4.03 -4.37
C CYS A 20 -5.72 -2.64 -4.96
N PRO A 21 -6.05 -2.39 -6.24
CA PRO A 21 -5.78 -1.12 -6.91
C PRO A 21 -6.60 0.05 -6.33
N GLU A 22 -7.57 -0.19 -5.46
CA GLU A 22 -8.29 0.86 -4.73
C GLU A 22 -7.48 1.43 -3.56
N VAL A 23 -6.53 0.67 -3.03
CA VAL A 23 -5.72 1.02 -1.86
C VAL A 23 -4.26 1.25 -2.22
N PHE A 24 -3.75 0.62 -3.27
CA PHE A 24 -2.35 0.75 -3.69
C PHE A 24 -2.22 1.40 -5.06
N THR A 25 -1.11 2.10 -5.27
CA THR A 25 -0.72 2.64 -6.56
C THR A 25 0.80 2.60 -6.69
N LEU A 26 1.31 2.39 -7.91
CA LEU A 26 2.72 2.57 -8.25
C LEU A 26 2.88 3.94 -8.90
N LEU A 27 3.83 4.75 -8.45
CA LEU A 27 4.11 6.05 -9.04
C LEU A 27 5.31 5.99 -10.00
N GLU A 28 5.62 7.11 -10.65
CA GLU A 28 6.67 7.21 -11.67
C GLU A 28 8.10 7.04 -11.11
N ASP A 29 8.27 7.13 -9.80
CA ASP A 29 9.51 6.81 -9.09
C ASP A 29 9.78 5.30 -8.97
N GLY A 30 8.83 4.45 -9.42
CA GLY A 30 8.98 3.00 -9.48
C GLY A 30 8.69 2.29 -8.17
N ILE A 31 8.13 2.97 -7.17
CA ILE A 31 7.73 2.37 -5.89
C ILE A 31 6.26 2.61 -5.57
N ALA A 32 5.75 1.79 -4.65
CA ALA A 32 4.35 1.74 -4.33
C ALA A 32 3.99 2.64 -3.14
N TYR A 33 2.78 3.19 -3.22
CA TYR A 33 2.17 4.05 -2.20
C TYR A 33 0.75 3.57 -1.92
N VAL A 34 0.24 3.98 -0.77
CA VAL A 34 -1.17 3.76 -0.43
C VAL A 34 -2.01 4.97 -0.84
N LYS A 35 -3.30 4.73 -1.07
CA LYS A 35 -4.28 5.76 -1.41
C LYS A 35 -5.64 5.44 -0.81
N ASP A 36 -6.42 6.49 -0.56
CA ASP A 36 -7.84 6.38 -0.29
C ASP A 36 -8.64 7.34 -1.18
N GLY A 37 -9.45 6.74 -2.06
CA GLY A 37 -10.11 7.50 -3.12
C GLY A 37 -9.10 8.09 -4.11
N SER A 38 -9.06 9.42 -4.19
CA SER A 38 -8.11 10.17 -5.04
C SER A 38 -6.89 10.69 -4.30
N CYS A 39 -6.80 10.51 -2.98
CA CYS A 39 -5.66 10.97 -2.19
C CYS A 39 -4.59 9.88 -2.19
N VAL A 40 -3.40 10.20 -2.72
CA VAL A 40 -2.22 9.35 -2.66
C VAL A 40 -1.36 9.85 -1.50
N HIS A 41 -0.97 8.95 -0.61
CA HIS A 41 -0.20 9.26 0.60
C HIS A 41 1.30 9.14 0.34
N ASN A 42 1.84 9.99 -0.55
CA ASN A 42 3.25 10.00 -0.95
C ASN A 42 4.06 11.18 -0.41
N ASP A 43 3.44 12.10 0.32
CA ASP A 43 4.11 13.21 1.00
C ASP A 43 3.43 13.43 2.36
N PRO A 44 4.07 13.04 3.48
CA PRO A 44 5.47 12.62 3.61
C PRO A 44 5.76 11.15 3.21
N GLY A 45 4.74 10.31 2.98
CA GLY A 45 4.91 8.87 2.76
C GLY A 45 5.28 8.11 4.03
N MET A 46 5.87 6.91 3.88
CA MET A 46 6.31 6.03 4.97
C MET A 46 5.19 5.77 6.00
N ALA A 47 5.54 5.58 7.27
CA ALA A 47 4.57 5.35 8.35
C ALA A 47 3.60 6.53 8.59
N GLU A 48 3.91 7.72 8.08
CA GLU A 48 3.03 8.89 8.16
C GLU A 48 1.99 8.92 7.02
N GLY A 49 2.26 8.23 5.91
CA GLY A 49 1.40 8.10 4.73
C GLY A 49 0.37 6.98 4.87
N LEU A 50 -0.49 7.04 5.89
CA LEU A 50 -1.48 6.01 6.20
C LEU A 50 -2.77 6.19 5.39
N ALA A 51 -3.21 5.13 4.69
CA ALA A 51 -4.53 5.08 4.07
C ALA A 51 -5.55 4.32 4.94
N THR A 52 -6.79 4.80 4.96
CA THR A 52 -7.90 4.08 5.61
C THR A 52 -8.45 2.99 4.69
N VAL A 53 -8.47 1.73 5.16
CA VAL A 53 -8.98 0.60 4.38
C VAL A 53 -10.48 0.38 4.65
N PRO A 54 -11.35 0.46 3.63
CA PRO A 54 -12.74 0.07 3.76
C PRO A 54 -12.86 -1.42 4.15
N PRO A 55 -13.77 -1.82 5.08
CA PRO A 55 -13.85 -3.20 5.56
C PRO A 55 -13.98 -4.27 4.48
N ARG A 56 -14.63 -3.95 3.34
CA ARG A 56 -14.77 -4.86 2.18
C ARG A 56 -13.43 -5.19 1.48
N LEU A 57 -12.41 -4.37 1.68
CA LEU A 57 -11.08 -4.53 1.07
C LEU A 57 -10.04 -5.14 2.03
N ASN A 58 -10.39 -5.34 3.31
CA ASN A 58 -9.46 -5.85 4.32
C ASN A 58 -8.74 -7.14 3.87
N ARG A 59 -9.48 -8.08 3.28
CA ARG A 59 -8.88 -9.35 2.82
C ARG A 59 -7.90 -9.15 1.66
N ASN A 60 -8.21 -8.25 0.73
CA ASN A 60 -7.34 -7.96 -0.41
C ASN A 60 -6.05 -7.29 0.06
N VAL A 61 -6.15 -6.36 1.02
CA VAL A 61 -4.98 -5.70 1.62
C VAL A 61 -4.10 -6.68 2.41
N VAL A 62 -4.71 -7.63 3.14
CA VAL A 62 -3.96 -8.70 3.82
C VAL A 62 -3.23 -9.59 2.82
N HIS A 63 -3.91 -10.07 1.78
CA HIS A 63 -3.25 -10.88 0.74
C HIS A 63 -2.14 -10.08 0.02
N ALA A 64 -2.35 -8.78 -0.24
CA ALA A 64 -1.31 -7.93 -0.82
C ALA A 64 -0.06 -7.88 0.05
N ALA A 65 -0.22 -7.79 1.37
CA ALA A 65 0.89 -7.82 2.32
C ALA A 65 1.59 -9.18 2.35
N ASP A 66 0.83 -10.28 2.39
CA ASP A 66 1.36 -11.65 2.40
C ASP A 66 2.16 -12.00 1.13
N ASP A 67 1.69 -11.52 -0.03
CA ASP A 67 2.30 -11.81 -1.34
C ASP A 67 3.37 -10.76 -1.74
N CYS A 68 3.65 -9.74 -0.92
CA CYS A 68 4.61 -8.69 -1.22
C CYS A 68 6.07 -9.19 -1.11
N PRO A 69 6.86 -9.21 -2.21
CA PRO A 69 8.23 -9.73 -2.17
C PRO A 69 9.19 -8.91 -1.30
N GLY A 70 8.92 -7.61 -1.15
CA GLY A 70 9.70 -6.71 -0.31
C GLY A 70 9.28 -6.70 1.16
N GLU A 71 8.21 -7.43 1.52
CA GLU A 71 7.60 -7.41 2.86
C GLU A 71 7.37 -5.97 3.39
N CYS A 72 7.04 -5.05 2.48
CA CYS A 72 7.04 -3.61 2.76
C CYS A 72 5.67 -3.03 3.14
N ILE A 73 4.63 -3.86 3.28
CA ILE A 73 3.25 -3.42 3.55
C ILE A 73 2.92 -3.66 5.02
N PHE A 74 2.62 -2.60 5.75
CA PHE A 74 2.37 -2.65 7.19
C PHE A 74 0.92 -2.35 7.51
N LEU A 75 0.30 -3.20 8.35
CA LEU A 75 -1.11 -3.11 8.72
C LEU A 75 -1.26 -2.63 10.17
N GLU A 76 -2.07 -1.61 10.38
CA GLU A 76 -2.48 -1.15 11.71
C GLU A 76 -3.94 -1.55 11.97
N VAL A 77 -4.13 -2.40 12.97
CA VAL A 77 -5.44 -2.94 13.40
C VAL A 77 -5.98 -2.26 14.65
#